data_AF-A0A8C1LIB2-F1
#
_entry.id   AF-A0A8C1LIB2-F1
#
_cell.length_a   1.000
_cell.length_b   1.000
_cell.length_c   1.000
_cell.angle_alpha   90.00
_cell.angle_beta   90.00
_cell.angle_gamma   90.00
#
_symmetry.space_group_name_H-M   'P 1'
#
loop_
_entity.id
_entity.type
_entity.pdbx_description
1 polymer ?
#
loop_
_entity_poly.entity_id
_entity_poly.type
_entity_poly.pdbx_seq_one_letter_code
_entity_poly.pdbx_strand_id
1 'polypeptide(L)'
;MVILFVVFLFQFGVSCSCLKLLNSSWGMMNDNTRISIEKKLDCCGLFNNTQNLGPCVKKSSCLTCGEKMLQHSSEALKILGGVGLFFSFTE
;
A
#
# COMPACT_ATOMS: atom_id res chain seq x y z
N MET A 1 -22.78 10.57 -14.01
CA MET A 1 -21.43 10.74 -14.58
C MET A 1 -20.47 11.56 -13.71
N VAL A 2 -20.64 12.88 -13.56
CA VAL A 2 -19.69 13.74 -12.81
C VAL A 2 -19.53 13.31 -11.35
N ILE A 3 -20.62 12.94 -10.67
CA ILE A 3 -20.59 12.56 -9.26
C ILE A 3 -19.73 11.30 -9.05
N LEU A 4 -19.89 10.25 -9.88
CA LEU A 4 -19.11 9.01 -9.78
C LEU A 4 -17.62 9.25 -10.06
N PHE A 5 -17.31 10.08 -11.06
CA PHE A 5 -15.94 10.48 -11.36
C PHE A 5 -15.31 11.24 -10.18
N VAL A 6 -16.05 12.18 -9.58
CA VAL A 6 -15.58 12.94 -8.41
C VAL A 6 -15.36 12.01 -7.21
N VAL A 7 -16.27 11.06 -6.92
CA VAL A 7 -16.10 10.06 -5.84
C VAL A 7 -14.87 9.18 -6.09
N PHE A 8 -14.63 8.75 -7.33
CA PHE A 8 -13.43 7.99 -7.71
C PHE A 8 -12.14 8.79 -7.42
N LEU A 9 -12.10 10.07 -7.80
CA LEU A 9 -10.95 10.95 -7.52
C LEU A 9 -10.71 11.12 -6.01
N PHE A 10 -11.77 11.28 -5.21
CA PHE A 10 -11.64 11.35 -3.75
C PHE A 10 -11.13 10.03 -3.15
N GLN A 11 -11.69 8.89 -3.54
CA GLN A 11 -11.28 7.57 -3.04
C GLN A 11 -9.82 7.27 -3.39
N PHE A 12 -9.42 7.60 -4.61
CA PHE A 12 -8.04 7.46 -5.07
C PHE A 12 -7.10 8.40 -4.31
N GLY A 13 -7.47 9.67 -4.16
CA GLY A 13 -6.69 10.66 -3.44
C GLY A 13 -6.46 10.32 -1.97
N VAL A 14 -7.51 9.86 -1.27
CA VAL A 14 -7.40 9.39 0.13
C VAL A 14 -6.48 8.18 0.23
N SER A 15 -6.59 7.22 -0.69
CA SER A 15 -5.76 6.00 -0.68
C SER A 15 -4.27 6.32 -0.87
N CYS A 16 -3.92 7.17 -1.85
CA CYS A 16 -2.53 7.61 -2.05
C CYS A 16 -1.99 8.43 -0.87
N SER A 17 -2.83 9.28 -0.28
CA SER A 17 -2.44 10.08 0.89
C SER A 17 -2.15 9.22 2.11
N CYS A 18 -3.00 8.22 2.40
CA CYS A 18 -2.77 7.25 3.48
C CYS A 18 -1.48 6.44 3.28
N LEU A 19 -1.18 6.02 2.04
CA LEU A 19 0.06 5.30 1.76
C LEU A 19 1.30 6.16 2.07
N LYS A 20 1.26 7.44 1.70
CA LYS A 20 2.36 8.39 1.98
C LYS A 20 2.47 8.72 3.47
N LEU A 21 1.33 8.85 4.16
CA LEU A 21 1.28 9.06 5.61
C LEU A 21 1.79 7.85 6.40
N LEU A 22 1.53 6.63 5.93
CA LEU A 22 2.07 5.40 6.53
C LEU A 22 3.60 5.49 6.64
N ASN A 23 4.29 6.00 5.62
CA ASN A 23 5.74 6.17 5.64
C ASN A 23 6.20 7.03 6.84
N SER A 24 5.52 8.15 7.05
CA SER A 24 5.83 9.06 8.16
C SER A 24 5.38 8.55 9.52
N SER A 25 4.25 7.83 9.57
CA SER A 25 3.62 7.34 10.80
C SER A 25 4.25 6.03 11.31
N TRP A 26 4.97 5.30 10.46
CA TRP A 26 5.55 4.00 10.79
C TRP A 26 6.52 4.04 11.99
N GLY A 27 7.27 5.13 12.14
CA GLY A 27 8.14 5.32 13.31
C GLY A 27 7.39 5.53 14.62
N MET A 28 6.11 5.93 14.55
CA MET A 28 5.23 6.16 15.69
C MET A 28 4.33 4.95 15.98
N MET A 29 4.37 3.92 15.13
CA MET A 29 3.51 2.75 15.22
C MET A 29 4.09 1.71 16.19
N ASN A 30 3.20 1.11 16.99
CA ASN A 30 3.56 0.08 17.97
C ASN A 30 4.16 -1.18 17.31
N ASP A 31 5.12 -1.82 17.97
CA ASP A 31 5.85 -2.98 17.42
C ASP A 31 4.92 -4.16 17.08
N ASN A 32 3.87 -4.39 17.87
CA ASN A 32 2.89 -5.46 17.60
C ASN A 32 2.16 -5.30 16.26
N THR A 33 1.83 -4.06 15.89
CA THR A 33 1.15 -3.77 14.63
C THR A 33 2.12 -3.92 13.45
N ARG A 34 3.37 -3.48 13.63
CA ARG A 34 4.44 -3.64 12.63
C ARG A 34 4.70 -5.13 12.34
N ILE A 35 4.83 -5.97 13.37
CA ILE A 35 5.02 -7.42 13.22
C ILE A 35 3.83 -8.08 12.51
N SER A 36 2.60 -7.64 12.79
CA SER A 36 1.40 -8.16 12.13
C SER A 36 1.38 -7.85 10.63
N ILE A 37 1.81 -6.64 10.25
CA ILE A 37 1.94 -6.23 8.85
C ILE A 37 3.05 -7.04 8.16
N GLU A 38 4.21 -7.16 8.79
CA GLU A 38 5.35 -7.93 8.27
C GLU A 38 4.99 -9.40 8.03
N LYS A 39 4.21 -10.01 8.93
CA LYS A 39 3.72 -11.39 8.78
C LYS A 39 2.66 -11.53 7.69
N LYS A 40 1.80 -10.53 7.49
CA LYS A 40 0.75 -10.55 6.46
C LYS A 40 1.28 -10.31 5.05
N LEU A 41 2.29 -9.44 4.92
CA LEU A 41 2.85 -9.04 3.64
C LEU A 41 4.15 -9.78 3.28
N ASP A 42 4.69 -10.59 4.20
CA ASP A 42 5.97 -11.30 4.03
C ASP A 42 7.06 -10.32 3.55
N CYS A 43 7.26 -9.28 4.37
CA CYS A 43 8.11 -8.12 4.13
C CYS A 43 8.84 -7.76 5.45
N CYS A 44 9.90 -6.95 5.39
CA CYS A 44 10.59 -6.46 6.59
C CYS A 44 10.96 -4.99 6.44
N GLY A 45 10.67 -4.22 7.49
CA GLY A 45 10.92 -2.79 7.51
C GLY A 45 10.10 -2.03 6.46
N LEU A 46 10.15 -0.71 6.56
CA LEU A 46 9.38 0.15 5.67
C LEU A 46 10.17 0.54 4.41
N PHE A 47 11.40 1.04 4.60
CA PHE A 47 12.32 1.46 3.52
C PHE A 47 13.79 1.08 3.78
N ASN A 48 14.14 0.57 4.96
CA ASN A 48 15.48 0.10 5.27
C ASN A 48 15.42 -1.27 5.94
N ASN A 49 16.29 -2.18 5.47
CA ASN A 49 16.41 -3.56 5.94
C ASN A 49 17.12 -3.60 7.31
N THR A 50 16.54 -2.93 8.29
CA THR A 50 17.11 -2.84 9.62
C THR A 50 16.01 -3.16 10.62
N GLN A 51 15.70 -4.44 10.71
CA GLN A 51 15.84 -5.20 11.94
C GLN A 51 15.32 -6.63 11.72
N ASN A 52 16.19 -7.59 12.05
CA ASN A 52 15.93 -9.02 12.11
C ASN A 52 14.92 -9.39 13.22
N LEU A 53 13.74 -8.75 13.24
CA LEU A 53 12.71 -8.95 14.26
C LEU A 53 11.39 -9.49 13.68
N GLY A 54 11.44 -10.11 12.50
CA GLY A 54 10.28 -10.65 11.81
C GLY A 54 10.59 -11.91 10.98
N PRO A 55 9.56 -12.55 10.38
CA PRO A 55 9.68 -13.83 9.65
C PRO A 55 10.63 -13.82 8.43
N CYS A 56 11.14 -12.65 8.03
CA CYS A 56 12.11 -12.49 6.95
C CYS A 56 13.49 -13.12 7.21
N VAL A 57 13.79 -13.59 8.44
CA VAL A 57 15.04 -14.31 8.75
C VAL A 57 15.26 -15.55 7.87
N LYS A 58 14.21 -16.10 7.25
CA LYS A 58 14.31 -17.29 6.38
C LYS A 58 14.58 -17.00 4.91
N LYS A 59 14.58 -15.75 4.44
CA LYS A 59 14.69 -15.43 3.00
C LYS A 59 15.80 -14.42 2.73
N SER A 60 16.81 -14.87 1.97
CA SER A 60 18.00 -14.11 1.55
C SER A 60 17.68 -12.76 0.85
N SER A 61 16.47 -12.63 0.28
CA SER A 61 15.96 -11.40 -0.34
C SER A 61 14.63 -10.98 0.28
N CYS A 62 14.67 -10.24 1.38
CA CYS A 62 13.46 -9.64 1.95
C CYS A 62 13.20 -8.28 1.28
N LEU A 63 12.04 -8.13 0.63
CA LEU A 63 11.58 -6.84 0.11
C LEU A 63 11.06 -5.96 1.25
N THR A 64 11.22 -4.65 1.09
CA THR A 64 10.67 -3.66 2.01
C THR A 64 9.14 -3.63 1.90
N CYS A 65 8.47 -3.40 3.03
CA CYS A 65 7.01 -3.43 3.04
C CYS A 65 6.40 -2.26 2.26
N GLY A 66 7.07 -1.09 2.26
CA GLY A 66 6.64 0.06 1.48
C GLY A 66 6.59 -0.24 -0.02
N GLU A 67 7.63 -0.89 -0.55
CA GLU A 67 7.73 -1.20 -1.98
C GLU A 67 6.72 -2.27 -2.40
N LYS A 68 6.51 -3.29 -1.56
CA LYS A 68 5.53 -4.35 -1.81
C LYS A 68 4.09 -3.82 -1.78
N MET A 69 3.76 -2.96 -0.82
CA MET A 69 2.46 -2.27 -0.76
C MET A 69 2.24 -1.41 -2.00
N LEU A 70 3.24 -0.64 -2.42
CA LEU A 70 3.14 0.25 -3.56
C LEU A 70 2.95 -0.53 -4.87
N GLN A 71 3.66 -1.66 -5.05
CA GLN A 71 3.50 -2.53 -6.21
C GLN A 71 2.08 -3.11 -6.30
N HIS A 72 1.55 -3.66 -5.19
CA HIS A 72 0.18 -4.17 -5.16
C HIS A 72 -0.86 -3.08 -5.40
N SER A 73 -0.68 -1.91 -4.77
CA SER A 73 -1.57 -0.77 -4.98
C SER A 73 -1.55 -0.33 -6.44
N SER A 74 -0.39 -0.22 -7.08
CA SER A 74 -0.27 0.21 -8.48
C SER A 74 -0.95 -0.75 -9.46
N GLU A 75 -0.84 -2.05 -9.22
CA GLU A 75 -1.46 -3.06 -10.09
C GLU A 75 -2.99 -3.02 -9.97
N ALA A 76 -3.48 -2.98 -8.73
CA ALA A 76 -4.91 -2.80 -8.46
C ALA A 76 -5.42 -1.48 -9.06
N LEU A 77 -4.62 -0.42 -9.01
CA LEU A 77 -4.96 0.89 -9.54
C LEU A 77 -5.04 0.94 -11.06
N LYS A 78 -4.15 0.23 -11.77
CA LYS A 78 -4.24 0.11 -13.22
C LYS A 78 -5.55 -0.54 -13.64
N ILE A 79 -5.96 -1.59 -12.93
CA ILE A 79 -7.18 -2.32 -13.22
C ILE A 79 -8.42 -1.49 -12.84
N LEU A 80 -8.50 -1.03 -11.59
CA LEU A 80 -9.65 -0.22 -11.12
C LEU A 80 -9.75 1.13 -11.85
N GLY A 81 -8.62 1.76 -12.15
CA GLY A 81 -8.60 3.03 -12.88
C GLY A 81 -9.13 2.87 -14.30
N GLY A 82 -8.76 1.78 -14.98
CA GLY A 82 -9.33 1.44 -16.29
C GLY A 82 -10.84 1.20 -16.21
N VAL A 83 -11.29 0.28 -15.35
CA VAL A 83 -12.73 -0.06 -15.23
C VAL A 83 -13.57 1.14 -14.78
N GLY A 84 -13.07 1.94 -13.82
CA GLY A 84 -13.76 3.11 -13.32
C GLY A 84 -13.87 4.25 -14.34
N LEU A 85 -12.84 4.44 -15.17
CA LEU A 85 -12.91 5.38 -16.30
C LEU A 85 -13.90 4.90 -17.35
N PHE A 86 -13.89 3.62 -17.71
CA PHE A 86 -14.85 3.06 -18.66
C PHE A 86 -16.30 3.22 -18.19
N PHE A 87 -16.59 2.92 -16.92
CA PHE A 87 -17.93 3.09 -16.36
C PHE A 87 -18.35 4.57 -16.22
N SER A 88 -17.39 5.49 -16.09
CA SER A 88 -17.67 6.94 -16.06
C SER A 88 -18.01 7.52 -17.44
N PHE A 89 -17.64 6.84 -18.53
CA PHE A 89 -17.87 7.27 -19.92
C PHE A 89 -19.01 6.52 -20.64
N THR A 90 -19.44 5.35 -20.15
CA THR A 90 -20.41 4.50 -20.85
C THR A 90 -21.86 4.68 -20.37
N GLU A 91 -22.06 5.24 -19.18
CA GLU A 91 -23.38 5.72 -18.74
C GLU A 91 -23.50 7.20 -19.01
#